data_AF-A0A7S2NF50-F1
#
_entry.id   AF-A0A7S2NF50-F1
#
_cell.length_a   1.000
_cell.length_b   1.000
_cell.length_c   1.000
_cell.angle_alpha   90.00
_cell.angle_beta   90.00
_cell.angle_gamma   90.00
#
_symmetry.space_group_name_H-M   'P 1'
#
loop_
_entity.id
_entity.type
_entity.pdbx_description
1 polymer ?
#
loop_
_entity_poly.entity_id
_entity_poly.type
_entity_poly.pdbx_seq_one_letter_code
_entity_poly.pdbx_strand_id
1 'polypeptide(L)'
;TRNHEPAAALGAVRPQESSLRRDFEESSSRRAFEDSSRRWEPPATTSPFYADHLEESAGGGGQRAEQAAGEEARRAGEAIVRKEREARERLARRLEEASDSNMQAIEDGSTGADADEKMDKVAVMMYSMAMQEMSQQYQVEVNRERYRAEALMNTVPPRWELVVRKDPQAEERPELTDEVEAQGWDPSVMCDGLTAGRRVDDLVDDGSLSRPMAVKYVMKKFASAFEA
;
A
#
# COMPACT_ATOMS: atom_id res chain seq x y z
N THR A 1 -38.38 -52.24 -66.02
CA THR A 1 -38.42 -50.77 -65.98
C THR A 1 -38.32 -50.32 -64.54
N ARG A 2 -37.10 -50.06 -64.06
CA ARG A 2 -36.83 -49.56 -62.70
C ARG A 2 -36.19 -48.19 -62.88
N ASN A 3 -36.92 -47.14 -62.49
CA ASN A 3 -36.50 -45.76 -62.67
C ASN A 3 -35.40 -45.41 -61.66
N HIS A 4 -34.32 -44.84 -62.18
CA HIS A 4 -33.26 -44.17 -61.43
C HIS A 4 -33.73 -42.77 -61.02
N GLU A 5 -33.57 -42.42 -59.74
CA GLU A 5 -33.54 -41.03 -59.29
C GLU A 5 -32.08 -40.52 -59.24
N PRO A 6 -31.80 -39.29 -59.69
CA PRO A 6 -30.46 -38.72 -59.67
C PRO A 6 -30.15 -38.01 -58.34
N ALA A 7 -28.88 -38.14 -57.93
CA ALA A 7 -28.29 -37.51 -56.75
C ALA A 7 -28.29 -35.98 -56.85
N ALA A 8 -28.79 -35.33 -55.81
CA ALA A 8 -28.70 -33.88 -55.63
C ALA A 8 -27.28 -33.48 -55.22
N ALA A 9 -26.66 -32.62 -56.02
CA ALA A 9 -25.37 -32.01 -55.75
C ALA A 9 -25.50 -30.94 -54.64
N LEU A 10 -24.90 -31.20 -53.48
CA LEU A 10 -24.71 -30.20 -52.44
C LEU A 10 -23.52 -29.30 -52.84
N GLY A 11 -23.85 -28.08 -53.26
CA GLY A 11 -22.88 -27.02 -53.52
C GLY A 11 -22.18 -26.59 -52.23
N ALA A 12 -20.87 -26.75 -52.20
CA ALA A 12 -20.01 -26.26 -51.12
C ALA A 12 -19.94 -24.72 -51.18
N VAL A 13 -20.63 -24.06 -50.24
CA VAL A 13 -20.45 -22.63 -49.97
C VAL A 13 -19.19 -22.49 -49.11
N ARG A 14 -18.13 -21.92 -49.68
CA ARG A 14 -16.94 -21.49 -48.93
C ARG A 14 -17.29 -20.25 -48.10
N PRO A 15 -17.08 -20.24 -46.77
CA PRO A 15 -17.15 -19.02 -45.99
C PRO A 15 -15.90 -18.18 -46.24
N GLN A 16 -16.09 -17.01 -46.82
CA GLN A 16 -15.04 -16.02 -47.07
C GLN A 16 -15.05 -14.97 -45.95
N GLU A 17 -14.82 -15.37 -44.70
CA GLU A 17 -14.75 -14.46 -43.56
C GLU A 17 -13.62 -14.87 -42.62
N SER A 18 -12.43 -14.31 -42.80
CA SER A 18 -11.37 -14.42 -41.76
C SER A 18 -10.22 -13.41 -41.85
N SER A 19 -10.09 -12.61 -42.91
CA SER A 19 -8.90 -11.73 -43.00
C SER A 19 -9.02 -10.40 -42.23
N LEU A 20 -10.22 -9.93 -41.87
CA LEU A 20 -10.40 -8.62 -41.23
C LEU A 20 -10.36 -8.64 -39.69
N ARG A 21 -10.36 -9.81 -39.06
CA ARG A 21 -10.33 -9.93 -37.58
C ARG A 21 -8.93 -9.95 -36.97
N ARG A 22 -7.89 -10.32 -37.72
CA ARG A 22 -6.51 -10.39 -37.19
C ARG A 22 -5.90 -9.01 -36.94
N ASP A 23 -6.17 -8.04 -37.81
CA ASP A 23 -5.50 -6.73 -37.73
C ASP A 23 -5.99 -5.87 -36.55
N PHE A 24 -7.19 -6.17 -36.01
CA PHE A 24 -7.77 -5.44 -34.88
C PHE A 24 -7.21 -5.89 -33.52
N GLU A 25 -6.87 -7.18 -33.37
CA GLU A 25 -6.31 -7.72 -32.11
C GLU A 25 -4.83 -7.34 -31.92
N GLU A 26 -4.03 -7.30 -33.00
CA GLU A 26 -2.63 -6.84 -32.91
C GLU A 26 -2.52 -5.35 -32.54
N SER A 27 -3.46 -4.53 -33.04
CA SER A 27 -3.48 -3.10 -32.74
C SER A 27 -3.88 -2.79 -31.29
N SER A 28 -4.73 -3.64 -30.69
CA SER A 28 -5.14 -3.49 -29.28
C SER A 28 -4.06 -3.98 -28.30
N SER A 29 -3.32 -5.04 -28.65
CA SER A 29 -2.24 -5.55 -27.79
C SER A 29 -1.03 -4.61 -27.72
N ARG A 30 -0.70 -3.90 -28.80
CA ARG A 30 0.42 -2.94 -28.76
C ARG A 30 0.15 -1.73 -27.87
N ARG A 31 -1.09 -1.24 -27.77
CA ARG A 31 -1.42 -0.10 -26.90
C ARG A 31 -1.45 -0.44 -25.42
N ALA A 32 -1.77 -1.69 -25.05
CA ALA A 32 -1.78 -2.12 -23.65
C ALA A 32 -0.35 -2.28 -23.06
N PHE A 33 0.64 -2.59 -23.90
CA PHE A 33 2.04 -2.77 -23.49
C PHE A 33 2.78 -1.45 -23.29
N GLU A 34 2.47 -0.42 -24.08
CA GLU A 34 3.05 0.92 -23.90
C GLU A 34 2.56 1.60 -22.61
N ASP A 35 1.35 1.28 -22.14
CA ASP A 35 0.81 1.89 -20.91
C ASP A 35 1.35 1.25 -19.61
N SER A 36 1.75 -0.02 -19.67
CA SER A 36 2.42 -0.74 -18.56
C SER A 36 3.91 -0.41 -18.43
N SER A 37 4.48 0.28 -19.43
CA SER A 37 5.84 0.83 -19.38
C SER A 37 5.92 2.18 -18.64
N ARG A 38 4.78 2.74 -18.20
CA ARG A 38 4.76 3.86 -17.27
C ARG A 38 5.36 3.40 -15.95
N ARG A 39 6.66 3.68 -15.81
CA ARG A 39 7.44 3.60 -14.57
C ARG A 39 6.53 3.90 -13.39
N TRP A 40 6.30 2.90 -12.55
CA TRP A 40 5.63 3.12 -11.28
C TRP A 40 6.46 4.15 -10.52
N GLU A 41 5.96 5.38 -10.47
CA GLU A 41 6.50 6.40 -9.58
C GLU A 41 5.76 6.23 -8.26
N PRO A 42 6.46 5.99 -7.14
CA PRO A 42 5.81 6.01 -5.84
C PRO A 42 5.06 7.34 -5.71
N PRO A 43 3.83 7.35 -5.16
CA PRO A 43 3.12 8.60 -4.90
C PRO A 43 4.06 9.49 -4.11
N ALA A 44 4.27 10.72 -4.58
CA ALA A 44 5.06 11.73 -3.90
C ALA A 44 4.37 12.08 -2.57
N THR A 45 4.57 11.26 -1.54
CA THR A 45 3.99 11.47 -0.20
C THR A 45 4.71 12.56 0.57
N THR A 46 5.78 13.13 0.03
CA THR A 46 6.41 14.34 0.54
C THR A 46 5.82 15.55 -0.19
N SER A 47 4.63 15.95 0.23
CA SER A 47 4.10 17.28 -0.06
C SER A 47 5.16 18.32 0.37
N PRO A 48 5.66 19.17 -0.54
CA PRO A 48 6.70 20.16 -0.23
C PRO A 48 6.25 21.18 0.83
N PHE A 49 4.96 21.23 1.15
CA PHE A 49 4.40 22.14 2.15
C PHE A 49 4.65 21.74 3.61
N TYR A 50 5.03 20.49 3.89
CA TYR A 50 5.30 20.04 5.26
C TYR A 50 6.78 20.09 5.67
N ALA A 51 7.70 20.34 4.73
CA ALA A 51 9.12 20.45 5.04
C ALA A 51 9.51 21.82 5.63
N ASP A 52 8.76 22.87 5.32
CA ASP A 52 9.18 24.26 5.55
C ASP A 52 8.87 24.79 6.98
N HIS A 53 8.09 24.07 7.79
CA HIS A 53 7.63 24.57 9.10
C HIS A 53 8.30 23.93 10.33
N LEU A 54 9.31 23.07 10.13
CA LEU A 54 10.02 22.40 11.24
C LEU A 54 11.42 22.97 11.53
N GLU A 55 11.93 23.92 10.74
CA GLU A 55 13.31 24.41 10.87
C GLU A 55 13.50 25.58 11.87
N GLU A 56 12.46 26.24 12.37
CA GLU A 56 12.65 27.50 13.13
C GLU A 56 12.84 27.36 14.66
N SER A 57 12.83 26.17 15.26
CA SER A 57 12.95 26.03 16.75
C SER A 57 14.13 25.20 17.26
N ALA A 58 15.01 24.69 16.41
CA ALA A 58 16.22 23.97 16.85
C ALA A 58 17.46 24.87 16.74
N GLY A 59 17.82 25.54 17.83
CA GLY A 59 19.00 26.39 17.90
C GLY A 59 20.29 25.67 17.49
N GLY A 60 20.87 26.07 16.35
CA GLY A 60 22.31 26.22 16.06
C GLY A 60 23.27 25.03 16.18
N GLY A 61 22.88 23.88 16.70
CA GLY A 61 23.78 22.73 16.97
C GLY A 61 23.60 21.51 16.08
N GLY A 62 22.53 21.45 15.26
CA GLY A 62 22.06 20.22 14.60
C GLY A 62 22.73 19.85 13.27
N GLN A 63 23.35 20.79 12.56
CA GLN A 63 23.76 20.59 11.16
C GLN A 63 24.78 19.45 10.95
N ARG A 64 25.66 19.18 11.93
CA ARG A 64 26.61 18.05 11.83
C ARG A 64 25.96 16.70 12.11
N ALA A 65 24.97 16.64 13.01
CA ALA A 65 24.27 15.41 13.34
C ALA A 65 23.32 15.00 12.21
N GLU A 66 22.63 15.98 11.60
CA GLU A 66 21.76 15.75 10.45
C GLU A 66 22.55 15.31 9.21
N GLN A 67 23.72 15.90 8.95
CA GLN A 67 24.58 15.46 7.86
C GLN A 67 25.07 14.02 8.06
N ALA A 68 25.44 13.63 9.29
CA ALA A 68 25.85 12.27 9.59
C ALA A 68 24.71 11.25 9.40
N ALA A 69 23.51 11.58 9.88
CA ALA A 69 22.32 10.74 9.70
C ALA A 69 21.92 10.60 8.23
N GLY A 70 22.00 11.69 7.46
CA GLY A 70 21.73 11.69 6.01
C GLY A 70 22.73 10.84 5.22
N GLU A 71 24.01 10.89 5.57
CA GLU A 71 25.03 10.03 4.93
C GLU A 71 24.80 8.54 5.23
N GLU A 72 24.43 8.19 6.46
CA GLU A 72 24.15 6.80 6.82
C GLU A 72 22.93 6.27 6.06
N ALA A 73 21.86 7.07 5.97
CA ALA A 73 20.68 6.73 5.17
C ALA A 73 21.03 6.55 3.67
N ARG A 74 21.91 7.39 3.12
CA ARG A 74 22.39 7.26 1.74
C ARG A 74 23.19 5.98 1.51
N ARG A 75 24.10 5.64 2.43
CA ARG A 75 24.86 4.37 2.37
C ARG A 75 23.95 3.16 2.49
N ALA A 76 22.95 3.21 3.37
CA ALA A 76 21.96 2.15 3.50
C ALA A 76 21.14 1.97 2.20
N GLY A 77 20.70 3.08 1.60
CA GLY A 77 20.01 3.07 0.30
C GLY A 77 20.86 2.46 -0.82
N GLU A 78 22.12 2.87 -0.94
CA GLU A 78 23.05 2.31 -1.94
C GLU A 78 23.30 0.80 -1.73
N ALA A 79 23.37 0.34 -0.48
CA ALA A 79 23.51 -1.08 -0.17
C ALA A 79 22.29 -1.90 -0.56
N ILE A 80 21.08 -1.35 -0.38
CA ILE A 80 19.83 -2.00 -0.81
C ILE A 80 19.79 -2.13 -2.33
N VAL A 81 20.07 -1.04 -3.06
CA VAL A 81 20.08 -1.04 -4.54
C VAL A 81 21.10 -2.04 -5.08
N ARG A 82 22.27 -2.16 -4.44
CA ARG A 82 23.29 -3.14 -4.83
C ARG A 82 22.81 -4.59 -4.65
N LYS A 83 22.24 -4.90 -3.48
CA LYS A 83 21.68 -6.23 -3.21
C LYS A 83 20.55 -6.59 -4.17
N GLU A 84 19.71 -5.61 -4.52
CA GLU A 84 18.65 -5.79 -5.49
C GLU A 84 19.21 -6.08 -6.89
N ARG A 85 20.24 -5.33 -7.32
CA ARG A 85 20.92 -5.59 -8.61
C ARG A 85 21.52 -6.99 -8.67
N GLU A 86 22.23 -7.41 -7.62
CA GLU A 86 22.81 -8.76 -7.52
C GLU A 86 21.74 -9.86 -7.51
N ALA A 87 20.58 -9.61 -6.90
CA ALA A 87 19.45 -10.54 -6.95
C ALA A 87 18.89 -10.67 -8.37
N ARG A 88 18.73 -9.55 -9.09
CA ARG A 88 18.27 -9.54 -10.49
C ARG A 88 19.25 -10.25 -11.42
N GLU A 89 20.55 -10.01 -11.28
CA GLU A 89 21.59 -10.68 -12.07
C GLU A 89 21.61 -12.19 -11.82
N ARG A 90 21.44 -12.64 -10.57
CA ARG A 90 21.30 -14.08 -10.25
C ARG A 90 20.07 -14.71 -10.89
N LEU A 91 18.94 -14.00 -10.89
CA LEU A 91 17.72 -14.50 -11.53
C LEU A 91 17.87 -14.57 -13.06
N ALA A 92 18.46 -13.54 -13.66
CA ALA A 92 18.73 -13.49 -15.10
C ALA A 92 19.60 -14.68 -15.55
N ARG A 93 20.68 -14.96 -14.81
CA ARG A 93 21.54 -16.12 -15.09
C ARG A 93 20.79 -17.45 -15.01
N ARG A 94 19.94 -17.63 -14.00
CA ARG A 94 19.12 -18.86 -13.87
C ARG A 94 18.12 -19.03 -15.02
N LEU A 95 17.56 -17.92 -15.52
CA LEU A 95 16.64 -17.97 -16.67
C LEU A 95 17.37 -18.30 -17.97
N GLU A 96 18.58 -17.78 -18.15
CA GLU A 96 19.45 -18.12 -19.28
C GLU A 96 19.84 -19.61 -19.24
N GLU A 97 20.33 -20.11 -18.10
CA GLU A 97 20.65 -21.53 -17.90
C GLU A 97 19.44 -22.45 -18.14
N ALA A 98 18.24 -22.06 -17.67
CA ALA A 98 17.02 -22.82 -17.90
C ALA A 98 16.57 -22.79 -19.37
N SER A 99 16.73 -21.66 -20.05
CA SER A 99 16.44 -21.50 -21.48
C SER A 99 17.34 -22.39 -22.33
N ASP A 100 18.65 -22.37 -22.06
CA ASP A 100 19.64 -23.18 -22.77
C ASP A 100 19.38 -24.67 -22.54
N SER A 101 19.10 -25.07 -21.29
CA SER A 101 18.72 -26.45 -20.97
C SER A 101 17.46 -26.90 -21.70
N ASN A 102 16.49 -26.01 -21.88
CA ASN A 102 15.25 -26.32 -22.59
C ASN A 102 15.48 -26.44 -24.10
N MET A 103 16.30 -25.56 -24.70
CA MET A 103 16.70 -25.68 -26.11
C MET A 103 17.46 -26.99 -26.37
N GLN A 104 18.40 -27.35 -25.49
CA GLN A 104 19.14 -28.60 -25.62
C GLN A 104 18.20 -29.82 -25.52
N ALA A 105 17.22 -29.80 -24.62
CA ALA A 105 16.22 -30.86 -24.53
C ALA A 105 15.33 -30.97 -25.80
N ILE A 106 15.07 -29.85 -26.48
CA ILE A 106 14.36 -29.84 -27.77
C ILE A 106 15.22 -30.46 -28.86
N GLU A 107 16.51 -30.12 -28.93
CA GLU A 107 17.46 -30.67 -29.89
C GLU A 107 17.62 -32.20 -29.70
N ASP A 108 17.79 -32.66 -28.46
CA ASP A 108 17.98 -34.06 -28.12
C ASP A 108 16.68 -34.88 -28.26
N GLY A 109 15.51 -34.25 -28.08
CA GLY A 109 14.19 -34.89 -28.11
C GLY A 109 13.53 -35.00 -29.50
N SER A 110 14.19 -34.52 -30.55
CA SER A 110 13.70 -34.37 -31.93
C SER A 110 13.88 -35.63 -32.81
N THR A 111 13.75 -36.83 -32.23
CA THR A 111 13.70 -38.07 -33.02
C THR A 111 12.26 -38.56 -33.19
N GLY A 112 11.51 -37.86 -34.04
CA GLY A 112 10.54 -38.38 -35.02
C GLY A 112 9.26 -39.13 -34.62
N ALA A 113 9.14 -39.76 -33.45
CA ALA A 113 7.99 -40.64 -33.16
C ALA A 113 7.05 -40.15 -32.03
N ASP A 114 7.53 -39.31 -31.12
CA ASP A 114 6.77 -38.87 -29.91
C ASP A 114 6.27 -37.42 -29.98
N ALA A 115 6.26 -36.80 -31.17
CA ALA A 115 5.97 -35.37 -31.31
C ALA A 115 4.52 -34.99 -30.95
N ASP A 116 3.54 -35.84 -31.27
CA ASP A 116 2.12 -35.58 -30.98
C ASP A 116 1.81 -35.66 -29.48
N GLU A 117 2.37 -36.64 -28.76
CA GLU A 117 2.15 -36.74 -27.30
C GLU A 117 2.83 -35.58 -26.54
N LYS A 118 3.95 -35.06 -27.07
CA LYS A 118 4.63 -33.90 -26.51
C LYS A 118 3.83 -32.61 -26.75
N MET A 119 3.19 -32.46 -27.91
CA MET A 119 2.32 -31.31 -28.20
C MET A 119 1.16 -31.19 -27.21
N ASP A 120 0.51 -32.30 -26.85
CA ASP A 120 -0.55 -32.30 -25.84
C ASP A 120 -0.04 -31.87 -24.46
N LYS A 121 1.14 -32.35 -24.05
CA LYS A 121 1.78 -31.94 -22.79
C LYS A 121 2.12 -30.45 -22.78
N VAL A 122 2.65 -29.92 -23.88
CA VAL A 122 2.94 -28.48 -24.04
C VAL A 122 1.64 -27.66 -23.97
N ALA A 123 0.56 -28.11 -24.63
CA ALA A 123 -0.73 -27.43 -24.58
C ALA A 123 -1.31 -27.39 -23.15
N VAL A 124 -1.23 -28.51 -22.41
CA VAL A 124 -1.64 -28.57 -21.00
C VAL A 124 -0.78 -27.65 -20.13
N MET A 125 0.54 -27.63 -20.34
CA MET A 125 1.46 -26.75 -19.62
C MET A 125 1.13 -25.28 -19.88
N MET A 126 0.97 -24.88 -21.15
CA MET A 126 0.60 -23.51 -21.52
C MET A 126 -0.75 -23.10 -20.91
N TYR A 127 -1.75 -23.98 -20.94
CA TYR A 127 -3.03 -23.73 -20.28
C TYR A 127 -2.88 -23.53 -18.77
N SER A 128 -2.08 -24.37 -18.10
CA SER A 128 -1.83 -24.24 -16.65
C SER A 128 -1.11 -22.94 -16.30
N MET A 129 -0.14 -22.51 -17.12
CA MET A 129 0.57 -21.24 -16.95
C MET A 129 -0.38 -20.05 -17.13
N ALA A 130 -1.23 -20.08 -18.17
CA ALA A 130 -2.23 -19.04 -18.40
C ALA A 130 -3.24 -18.94 -17.24
N MET A 131 -3.69 -20.08 -16.70
CA MET A 131 -4.56 -20.12 -15.52
C MET A 131 -3.88 -19.55 -14.28
N GLN A 132 -2.60 -19.85 -14.06
CA GLN A 132 -1.83 -19.31 -12.95
C GLN A 132 -1.63 -17.80 -13.08
N GLU A 133 -1.34 -17.31 -14.29
CA GLU A 133 -1.20 -15.87 -14.56
C GLU A 133 -2.52 -15.12 -14.31
N MET A 134 -3.65 -15.62 -14.82
CA MET A 134 -4.96 -15.03 -14.53
C MET A 134 -5.28 -15.01 -13.03
N SER A 135 -4.93 -16.08 -12.30
CA SER A 135 -5.12 -16.12 -10.84
C SER A 135 -4.27 -15.07 -10.11
N GLN A 136 -3.02 -14.84 -10.54
CA GLN A 136 -2.16 -13.80 -9.99
C GLN A 136 -2.72 -12.40 -10.28
N GLN A 137 -3.15 -12.14 -11.51
CA GLN A 137 -3.76 -10.86 -11.89
C GLN A 137 -4.99 -10.57 -11.04
N TYR A 138 -5.87 -11.57 -10.86
CA TYR A 138 -7.03 -11.45 -9.99
C TYR A 138 -6.66 -11.11 -8.53
N GLN A 139 -5.64 -11.78 -7.97
CA GLN A 139 -5.16 -11.45 -6.62
C GLN A 139 -4.62 -10.02 -6.50
N VAL A 140 -3.87 -9.55 -7.51
CA VAL A 140 -3.37 -8.16 -7.55
C VAL A 140 -4.53 -7.17 -7.58
N GLU A 141 -5.57 -7.44 -8.38
CA GLU A 141 -6.75 -6.59 -8.48
C GLU A 141 -7.54 -6.55 -7.17
N VAL A 142 -7.80 -7.71 -6.55
CA VAL A 142 -8.46 -7.80 -5.23
C VAL A 142 -7.67 -7.04 -4.16
N ASN A 143 -6.35 -7.21 -4.13
CA ASN A 143 -5.50 -6.47 -3.19
C ASN A 143 -5.53 -4.97 -3.46
N ARG A 144 -5.55 -4.55 -4.72
CA ARG A 144 -5.64 -3.13 -5.11
C ARG A 144 -6.95 -2.52 -4.63
N GLU A 145 -8.08 -3.22 -4.78
CA GLU A 145 -9.38 -2.76 -4.27
C GLU A 145 -9.40 -2.68 -2.75
N ARG A 146 -8.85 -3.69 -2.07
CA ARG A 146 -8.70 -3.69 -0.61
C ARG A 146 -7.90 -2.47 -0.14
N TYR A 147 -6.74 -2.19 -0.75
CA TYR A 147 -5.95 -1.02 -0.39
C TYR A 147 -6.64 0.30 -0.70
N ARG A 148 -7.43 0.38 -1.78
CA ARG A 148 -8.27 1.57 -2.05
C ARG A 148 -9.33 1.76 -0.97
N ALA A 149 -9.97 0.68 -0.53
CA ALA A 149 -10.98 0.74 0.53
C ALA A 149 -10.35 1.12 1.88
N GLU A 150 -9.20 0.52 2.24
CA GLU A 150 -8.43 0.89 3.42
C GLU A 150 -7.98 2.35 3.36
N ALA A 151 -7.50 2.82 2.20
CA ALA A 151 -7.15 4.22 2.00
C ALA A 151 -8.36 5.14 2.18
N LEU A 152 -9.55 4.79 1.65
CA LEU A 152 -10.76 5.58 1.84
C LEU A 152 -11.18 5.66 3.32
N MET A 153 -11.06 4.55 4.04
CA MET A 153 -11.32 4.49 5.49
C MET A 153 -10.30 5.30 6.28
N ASN A 154 -9.04 5.33 5.85
CA ASN A 154 -7.95 6.08 6.48
C ASN A 154 -7.86 7.55 6.02
N THR A 155 -8.54 7.94 4.92
CA THR A 155 -8.69 9.35 4.52
C THR A 155 -9.70 10.12 5.36
N VAL A 156 -10.44 9.43 6.24
CA VAL A 156 -11.02 10.12 7.38
C VAL A 156 -9.83 10.40 8.31
N PRO A 157 -9.33 11.65 8.38
CA PRO A 157 -8.27 11.97 9.32
C PRO A 157 -8.76 11.48 10.68
N PRO A 158 -7.93 10.75 11.43
CA PRO A 158 -8.36 10.19 12.70
C PRO A 158 -8.94 11.34 13.51
N ARG A 159 -10.12 11.13 14.10
CA ARG A 159 -11.02 12.17 14.64
C ARG A 159 -10.34 13.22 15.54
N TRP A 160 -9.17 12.92 16.09
CA TRP A 160 -8.32 13.85 16.83
C TRP A 160 -7.72 15.00 15.99
N GLU A 161 -7.58 14.87 14.66
CA GLU A 161 -7.11 15.95 13.77
C GLU A 161 -8.21 16.97 13.41
N LEU A 162 -9.48 16.64 13.63
CA LEU A 162 -10.61 17.56 13.35
C LEU A 162 -10.84 18.60 14.47
N VAL A 163 -9.99 18.64 15.50
CA VAL A 163 -10.08 19.59 16.62
C VAL A 163 -9.02 20.71 16.56
N VAL A 164 -8.08 20.69 15.60
CA VAL A 164 -7.11 21.79 15.45
C VAL A 164 -7.48 22.68 14.26
N ARG A 165 -8.72 23.17 14.22
CA ARG A 165 -8.87 24.55 13.77
C ARG A 165 -8.21 25.37 14.87
N LYS A 166 -6.98 25.83 14.62
CA LYS A 166 -6.41 26.97 15.34
C LYS A 166 -7.45 28.08 15.22
N ASP A 167 -8.30 28.22 16.21
CA ASP A 167 -8.89 29.52 16.49
C ASP A 167 -7.67 30.44 16.67
N PRO A 168 -7.49 31.47 15.83
CA PRO A 168 -6.38 32.41 16.00
C PRO A 168 -6.48 33.24 17.30
N GLN A 169 -7.41 32.89 18.20
CA GLN A 169 -7.50 33.38 19.57
C GLN A 169 -7.08 32.35 20.64
N ALA A 170 -6.66 31.13 20.28
CA ALA A 170 -6.28 30.09 21.25
C ALA A 170 -4.81 30.18 21.75
N GLU A 171 -4.12 31.31 21.55
CA GLU A 171 -2.79 31.55 22.17
C GLU A 171 -2.87 32.03 23.62
N GLU A 172 -4.05 32.44 24.11
CA GLU A 172 -4.27 32.54 25.54
C GLU A 172 -4.75 31.18 26.04
N ARG A 173 -3.78 30.29 26.28
CA ARG A 173 -3.99 29.13 27.16
C ARG A 173 -4.56 29.74 28.45
N PRO A 174 -5.84 29.55 28.80
CA PRO A 174 -6.34 30.09 30.05
C PRO A 174 -5.54 29.38 31.12
N GLU A 175 -4.59 30.11 31.72
CA GLU A 175 -3.99 29.74 32.98
C GLU A 175 -5.15 29.30 33.85
N LEU A 176 -5.00 28.13 34.49
CA LEU A 176 -6.03 27.51 35.30
C LEU A 176 -6.65 28.63 36.13
N THR A 177 -7.87 29.05 35.77
CA THR A 177 -8.34 30.38 36.18
C THR A 177 -8.28 30.45 37.70
N ASP A 178 -7.89 31.59 38.28
CA ASP A 178 -7.77 31.80 39.73
C ASP A 178 -8.99 31.26 40.52
N GLU A 179 -10.14 31.12 39.86
CA GLU A 179 -11.35 30.46 40.34
C GLU A 179 -11.18 28.99 40.78
N VAL A 180 -10.34 28.20 40.11
CA VAL A 180 -10.11 26.78 40.44
C VAL A 180 -9.19 26.67 41.65
N GLU A 181 -8.18 27.53 41.75
CA GLU A 181 -7.34 27.64 42.94
C GLU A 181 -8.14 28.16 44.15
N ALA A 182 -9.06 29.11 43.92
CA ALA A 182 -9.98 29.60 44.96
C ALA A 182 -10.93 28.52 45.51
N GLN A 183 -11.16 27.42 44.79
CA GLN A 183 -11.96 26.28 45.25
C GLN A 183 -11.17 25.27 46.09
N GLY A 184 -9.91 25.57 46.44
CA GLY A 184 -9.08 24.70 47.27
C GLY A 184 -8.52 23.49 46.52
N TRP A 185 -8.29 23.62 45.21
CA TRP A 185 -7.62 22.57 44.44
C TRP A 185 -6.17 22.41 44.88
N ASP A 186 -5.80 21.21 45.34
CA ASP A 186 -4.42 20.81 45.62
C ASP A 186 -4.07 19.55 44.80
N PRO A 187 -3.13 19.64 43.84
CA PRO A 187 -2.75 18.51 43.00
C PRO A 187 -2.02 17.39 43.77
N SER A 188 -1.57 17.65 45.00
CA SER A 188 -0.85 16.68 45.85
C SER A 188 -1.77 15.80 46.71
N VAL A 189 -3.06 16.12 46.80
CA VAL A 189 -4.06 15.31 47.54
C VAL A 189 -4.15 13.89 46.96
N MET A 190 -4.18 12.87 47.82
CA MET A 190 -4.26 11.47 47.40
C MET A 190 -5.71 11.06 47.15
N CYS A 191 -6.04 10.80 45.89
CA CYS A 191 -7.33 10.29 45.43
C CYS A 191 -7.21 8.80 45.06
N ASP A 192 -7.60 7.92 45.98
CA ASP A 192 -7.70 6.48 45.73
C ASP A 192 -6.38 5.92 45.15
N GLY A 193 -5.31 6.11 45.92
CA GLY A 193 -3.95 5.59 45.64
C GLY A 193 -3.09 6.41 44.67
N LEU A 194 -3.64 7.42 43.98
CA LEU A 194 -2.90 8.32 43.08
C LEU A 194 -3.07 9.78 43.50
N THR A 195 -2.11 10.64 43.16
CA THR A 195 -2.27 12.08 43.39
C THR A 195 -3.37 12.65 42.49
N ALA A 196 -4.07 13.67 42.99
CA ALA A 196 -5.14 14.34 42.27
C ALA A 196 -4.66 14.89 40.91
N GLY A 197 -3.45 15.46 40.87
CA GLY A 197 -2.81 15.90 39.64
C GLY A 197 -2.61 14.76 38.63
N ARG A 198 -2.15 13.59 39.08
CA ARG A 198 -1.96 12.44 38.18
C ARG A 198 -3.27 11.98 37.55
N ARG A 199 -4.37 11.95 38.31
CA ARG A 199 -5.69 11.59 37.77
C ARG A 199 -6.20 12.60 36.75
N VAL A 200 -5.93 13.88 36.95
CA VAL A 200 -6.28 14.92 35.97
C VAL A 200 -5.51 14.69 34.67
N ASP A 201 -4.21 14.42 34.76
CA ASP A 201 -3.40 14.14 33.59
C ASP A 201 -3.87 12.87 32.86
N ASP A 202 -4.17 11.77 33.58
CA ASP A 202 -4.72 10.54 32.97
C ASP A 202 -6.07 10.81 32.25
N LEU A 203 -6.96 11.63 32.82
CA LEU A 203 -8.24 12.00 32.20
C LEU A 203 -8.08 12.85 30.93
N VAL A 204 -7.04 13.69 30.89
CA VAL A 204 -6.71 14.53 29.75
C VAL A 204 -6.04 13.71 28.64
N ASP A 205 -5.13 12.81 29.00
CA ASP A 205 -4.42 11.93 28.07
C ASP A 205 -5.37 10.94 27.37
N ASP A 206 -6.38 10.44 28.08
CA ASP A 206 -7.45 9.63 27.49
C ASP A 206 -8.36 10.43 26.53
N GLY A 207 -8.16 11.75 26.42
CA GLY A 207 -8.97 12.65 25.61
C GLY A 207 -10.41 12.79 26.10
N SER A 208 -10.69 12.38 27.34
CA SER A 208 -12.04 12.30 27.89
C SER A 208 -12.57 13.67 28.32
N LEU A 209 -11.70 14.55 28.83
CA LEU A 209 -12.05 15.86 29.38
C LEU A 209 -10.94 16.88 29.14
N SER A 210 -11.31 18.17 29.02
CA SER A 210 -10.34 19.26 29.10
C SER A 210 -9.78 19.38 30.52
N ARG A 211 -8.54 19.85 30.68
CA ARG A 211 -7.88 19.94 32.00
C ARG A 211 -8.73 20.61 33.11
N PRO A 212 -9.37 21.79 32.91
CA PRO A 212 -10.21 22.38 33.95
C PRO A 212 -11.47 21.57 34.26
N MET A 213 -12.03 20.85 33.27
CA MET A 213 -13.15 19.93 33.50
C MET A 213 -12.71 18.67 34.24
N ALA A 214 -11.51 18.16 33.94
CA ALA A 214 -10.92 17.04 34.66
C ALA A 214 -10.66 17.38 36.13
N VAL A 215 -10.17 18.59 36.44
CA VAL A 215 -10.02 19.07 37.83
C VAL A 215 -11.37 19.06 38.55
N LYS A 216 -12.40 19.71 37.99
CA LYS A 216 -13.75 19.74 38.57
C LYS A 216 -14.33 18.32 38.74
N TYR A 217 -14.06 17.43 37.79
CA TYR A 217 -14.49 16.04 37.86
C TYR A 217 -13.80 15.30 39.01
N VAL A 218 -12.49 15.46 39.19
CA VAL A 218 -11.71 14.84 40.28
C VAL A 218 -12.17 15.38 41.64
N MET A 219 -12.30 16.70 41.80
CA MET A 219 -12.81 17.30 43.05
C MET A 219 -14.22 16.81 43.39
N LYS A 220 -15.12 16.74 42.40
CA LYS A 220 -16.48 16.24 42.58
C LYS A 220 -16.52 14.76 42.94
N LYS A 221 -15.67 13.94 42.32
CA LYS A 221 -15.64 12.49 42.51
C LYS A 221 -15.01 12.10 43.85
N PHE A 222 -14.01 12.86 44.29
CA PHE A 222 -13.24 12.61 45.51
C PHE A 222 -13.44 13.71 46.55
N ALA A 223 -14.65 14.24 46.70
CA ALA A 223 -14.93 15.39 47.58
C ALA A 223 -14.41 15.18 49.02
N SER A 224 -14.54 13.97 49.56
CA SER A 224 -14.03 13.65 50.91
C SER A 224 -12.52 13.79 51.10
N ALA A 225 -11.73 13.77 50.01
CA ALA A 225 -10.28 13.96 50.07
C ALA A 225 -9.90 15.46 50.09
N PHE A 226 -10.79 16.35 49.68
CA PHE A 226 -10.56 17.80 49.58
C PHE A 226 -11.26 18.60 50.70
N GLU A 227 -12.04 17.95 51.57
CA GLU A 227 -12.72 18.59 52.72
C GLU A 227 -11.85 18.69 53.99
N ALA A 228 -10.53 18.49 53.89
CA ALA A 228 -9.59 18.51 55.01
C ALA A 228 -9.15 19.95 55.39
#